data_AF-A0A6B8JLV6-F1
#
_entry.id   AF-A0A6B8JLV6-F1
#
_cell.length_a   1.000
_cell.length_b   1.000
_cell.length_c   1.000
_cell.angle_alpha   90.00
_cell.angle_beta   90.00
_cell.angle_gamma   90.00
#
_symmetry.space_group_name_H-M   'P 1'
#
loop_
_entity.id
_entity.type
_entity.pdbx_description
1 polymer ?
#
loop_
_entity_poly.entity_id
_entity_poly.type
_entity_poly.pdbx_seq_one_letter_code
_entity_poly.pdbx_strand_id
1 'polypeptide(L)' 'MVRSTRCIPRWMTLSGLAVAILLLAGCYEEMSDVRVYDPGVYKGAEDPLMEISGTEELHEELAQRFQAVQTDR' A
#
# COMPACT_ATOMS: atom_id res chain seq x y z
N MET A 1 -41.63 -15.02 25.99
CA MET A 1 -40.46 -14.36 25.40
C MET A 1 -40.23 -13.06 26.16
N VAL A 2 -39.47 -13.11 27.27
CA VAL A 2 -39.24 -11.94 28.13
C VAL A 2 -38.20 -11.06 27.44
N ARG A 3 -38.65 -9.94 26.85
CA ARG A 3 -37.73 -8.88 26.41
C ARG A 3 -37.18 -8.22 27.66
N SER A 4 -36.02 -8.69 28.10
CA SER A 4 -35.21 -8.04 29.12
C SER A 4 -34.68 -6.74 28.53
N THR A 5 -35.48 -5.68 28.55
CA THR A 5 -34.98 -4.32 28.37
C THR A 5 -34.27 -3.92 29.65
N ARG A 6 -33.04 -4.42 29.83
CA ARG A 6 -32.10 -3.78 30.75
C ARG A 6 -31.93 -2.36 30.21
N CYS A 7 -32.42 -1.36 30.95
CA CYS A 7 -32.18 0.04 30.63
C CYS A 7 -30.66 0.24 30.66
N ILE A 8 -30.04 0.27 29.48
CA ILE A 8 -28.63 0.61 29.37
C ILE A 8 -28.53 2.05 29.84
N PRO A 9 -27.79 2.31 30.92
CA PRO A 9 -27.76 3.64 31.47
C PRO A 9 -27.02 4.56 30.50
N ARG A 10 -27.49 5.81 30.38
CA ARG A 10 -27.08 6.77 29.34
C ARG A 10 -25.57 7.06 29.30
N TRP A 11 -24.88 6.85 30.41
CA TRP A 11 -23.41 6.97 30.49
C TRP A 11 -22.70 5.81 29.78
N MET A 12 -23.28 4.61 29.80
CA MET A 12 -22.70 3.41 29.18
C MET A 12 -22.80 3.47 27.66
N THR A 13 -23.85 4.09 27.11
CA THR A 13 -23.97 4.36 25.67
C THR A 13 -22.99 5.46 25.22
N LEU A 14 -22.82 6.52 26.01
CA LEU A 14 -21.84 7.58 25.74
C LEU A 14 -20.41 7.04 25.76
N SER A 15 -20.05 6.23 26.76
CA SER A 15 -18.74 5.59 26.84
C SER A 15 -18.49 4.63 25.67
N GLY A 16 -19.50 3.82 25.29
CA GLY A 16 -19.38 2.92 24.14
C GLY A 16 -19.15 3.66 22.82
N LEU A 17 -19.85 4.78 22.62
CA LEU A 17 -19.66 5.63 21.44
C LEU A 17 -18.26 6.26 21.41
N ALA A 18 -17.77 6.76 22.54
CA ALA A 18 -16.45 7.35 22.63
C ALA A 18 -15.34 6.34 22.32
N VAL A 19 -15.46 5.11 22.82
CA VAL A 19 -14.51 4.02 22.52
C VAL A 19 -14.54 3.67 21.03
N ALA A 20 -15.72 3.58 20.42
CA ALA A 20 -15.83 3.31 18.98
C ALA A 20 -15.14 4.38 18.11
N ILE A 21 -15.28 5.66 18.47
CA ILE A 21 -14.62 6.77 17.75
C ILE A 21 -13.10 6.68 17.87
N LEU A 22 -12.57 6.38 19.06
CA LEU A 22 -11.13 6.24 19.27
C LEU A 22 -10.53 5.06 18.49
N LEU A 23 -11.26 3.94 18.38
CA LEU A 23 -10.84 2.80 17.57
C LEU A 23 -10.81 3.12 16.07
N LEU A 24 -11.74 3.93 15.57
CA LEU A 24 -11.75 4.37 14.17
C LEU A 24 -10.64 5.38 13.85
N ALA A 25 -10.28 6.24 14.80
CA ALA A 25 -9.24 7.26 14.61
C ALA A 25 -7.84 6.64 14.43
N GLY A 26 -7.58 5.47 15.03
CA GLY A 26 -6.30 4.76 14.90
C GLY A 26 -6.13 3.94 13.60
N CYS A 27 -7.19 3.80 12.80
CA CYS A 27 -7.14 3.07 11.52
C CYS A 27 -6.85 3.97 10.31
N TYR A 28 -6.57 5.25 10.54
CA TYR A 28 -6.23 6.20 9.49
C TYR A 28 -4.79 6.67 9.70
N GLU A 29 -3.87 6.21 8.85
CA GLU A 29 -2.54 6.81 8.76
C GLU A 29 -2.67 8.18 8.10
N GLU A 30 -2.00 9.18 8.66
CA GLU A 30 -1.98 10.53 8.12
C GLU A 30 -1.25 10.49 6.76
N MET A 31 -2.00 10.64 5.66
CA MET A 31 -1.44 10.67 4.30
C MET A 31 -0.68 11.98 3.99
N SER A 32 -0.25 12.72 5.02
CA SER A 32 0.45 13.99 4.87
C SER A 32 1.85 13.83 4.29
N ASP A 33 2.47 12.66 4.45
CA ASP A 33 3.79 12.34 3.90
C ASP A 33 3.73 11.42 2.67
N VAL A 34 2.74 11.64 1.80
CA VAL A 34 2.71 10.98 0.48
C VAL A 34 3.42 11.88 -0.53
N ARG A 35 4.64 11.49 -0.90
CA ARG A 35 5.35 12.13 -2.02
C ARG A 35 4.87 11.55 -3.34
N VAL A 36 4.07 12.33 -4.07
CA VAL A 36 3.65 11.99 -5.44
C VAL A 36 4.76 12.35 -6.42
N TYR A 37 5.18 11.39 -7.24
CA TYR A 37 6.18 11.60 -8.27
C TYR A 37 5.54 11.61 -9.66
N ASP A 38 6.09 12.41 -10.57
CA ASP A 38 5.67 12.37 -11.97
C ASP A 38 6.00 11.02 -12.61
N PRO A 39 5.06 10.43 -13.36
CA PRO A 39 5.31 9.18 -14.07
C PRO A 39 6.37 9.39 -15.15
N GLY A 40 7.21 8.37 -15.36
CA GLY A 40 8.23 8.37 -16.41
C GLY A 40 9.46 9.24 -16.13
N VAL A 41 9.58 9.83 -14.94
CA VAL A 41 10.74 10.64 -14.55
C VAL A 41 11.57 9.89 -13.51
N TYR A 42 12.82 9.58 -13.85
CA TYR A 42 13.80 9.06 -12.90
C TYR A 42 14.15 10.15 -11.87
N LYS A 43 14.13 9.81 -10.57
CA LYS A 43 14.28 10.78 -9.47
C LYS A 43 15.62 10.65 -8.73
N GLY A 44 16.51 9.75 -9.17
CA GLY A 44 17.89 9.68 -8.69
C GLY A 44 18.79 10.69 -9.41
N ALA A 45 20.04 10.81 -8.95
CA ALA A 45 21.01 11.75 -9.54
C ALA A 45 21.37 11.39 -10.98
N GLU A 46 21.48 10.09 -11.27
CA GLU A 46 21.83 9.54 -12.58
C GLU A 46 21.18 8.17 -12.72
N ASP A 47 20.60 7.87 -13.89
CA ASP A 47 19.96 6.59 -14.14
C ASP A 47 21.03 5.57 -14.59
N PRO A 48 21.39 4.59 -13.75
CA PRO A 48 22.42 3.60 -14.07
C PRO A 48 22.01 2.71 -15.25
N LEU A 49 20.72 2.65 -15.59
CA LEU A 49 20.27 1.92 -16.77
C LEU A 49 20.68 2.61 -18.06
N MET A 50 20.96 3.92 -18.05
CA MET A 50 21.42 4.62 -19.25
C MET A 50 22.81 4.14 -19.70
N GLU A 51 23.66 3.70 -18.77
CA GLU A 51 25.00 3.18 -19.08
C GLU A 51 24.96 1.77 -19.71
N ILE A 52 23.93 0.99 -19.40
CA ILE A 52 23.83 -0.43 -19.75
C ILE A 52 22.79 -0.64 -20.86
N SER A 53 21.87 0.31 -21.06
CA SER A 53 20.81 0.22 -22.05
C SER A 53 21.35 0.14 -23.49
N GLY A 54 20.79 -0.78 -24.27
CA GLY A 54 21.13 -0.92 -25.69
C GLY A 54 22.43 -1.68 -25.98
N THR A 55 23.10 -2.24 -24.97
CA THR A 55 24.22 -3.17 -25.19
C THR A 55 23.70 -4.55 -25.61
N GLU A 56 24.52 -5.27 -26.38
CA GLU A 56 24.21 -6.63 -26.82
C GLU A 56 24.21 -7.60 -25.64
N GLU A 57 25.15 -7.41 -24.70
CA GLU A 57 25.26 -8.22 -23.49
C GLU A 57 23.98 -8.13 -22.63
N LEU A 58 23.41 -6.92 -22.49
CA LEU A 58 22.13 -6.75 -21.79
C LEU A 58 20.98 -7.41 -22.57
N HIS A 59 20.97 -7.32 -23.89
CA HIS A 59 19.95 -7.96 -24.72
C HIS A 59 19.96 -9.49 -24.57
N GLU A 60 21.14 -10.10 -24.62
CA GLU A 60 21.30 -11.55 -24.44
C GLU A 60 20.85 -11.99 -23.05
N GLU A 61 21.24 -11.28 -22.00
CA GLU A 61 20.84 -11.59 -20.62
C GLU A 61 19.32 -11.49 -20.44
N LEU A 62 18.69 -10.44 -20.98
CA LEU A 62 17.24 -10.27 -20.93
C LEU A 62 16.51 -11.36 -21.72
N ALA A 63 17.02 -11.75 -22.89
CA ALA A 63 16.46 -12.83 -23.69
C ALA A 63 16.51 -14.17 -22.94
N GLN A 64 17.64 -14.49 -22.30
CA GLN A 64 17.79 -15.69 -21.48
C GLN A 64 16.81 -15.71 -20.29
N ARG A 65 16.68 -14.58 -19.58
CA ARG A 65 15.72 -14.44 -18.46
C ARG A 65 14.28 -14.65 -18.92
N PHE A 66 13.92 -14.09 -20.06
CA PHE A 66 12.58 -14.21 -20.62
C PHE A 66 12.26 -15.67 -20.98
N GLN A 67 13.22 -16.38 -21.59
CA GLN A 67 13.10 -17.79 -21.93
C GLN A 67 13.08 -18.70 -20.69
N ALA A 68 13.82 -18.36 -19.63
CA ALA A 68 13.91 -19.18 -18.43
C ALA A 68 12.61 -19.18 -17.59
N VAL A 69 11.83 -18.09 -17.62
CA VAL A 69 10.63 -17.92 -16.78
C VAL A 69 9.33 -18.22 -17.54
N GLN A 70 9.28 -18.04 -18.86
CA GLN A 70 8.06 -18.21 -19.67
C GLN A 70 7.94 -19.56 -20.41
N THR A 71 8.53 -20.64 -19.89
CA THR A 71 8.38 -22.00 -20.46
C THR A 71 7.15 -22.76 -19.96
N ASP A 72 6.35 -22.18 -19.06
CA ASP A 72 5.06 -22.72 -18.64
C ASP A 72 3.91 -22.08 -19.44
N ARG A 73 3.70 -22.57 -20.67
CA ARG A 73 2.46 -22.39 -21.45
C ARG A 73 2.15 -23.62 -22.27
#